data_AF-A0A7Y5DYV2-F1
#
_entry.id   AF-A0A7Y5DYV2-F1
#
_cell.length_a   1.000
_cell.length_b   1.000
_cell.length_c   1.000
_cell.angle_alpha   90.00
_cell.angle_beta   90.00
_cell.angle_gamma   90.00
#
_symmetry.space_group_name_H-M   'P 1'
#
loop_
_entity.id
_entity.type
_entity.pdbx_description
1 polymer ?
#
loop_
_entity_poly.entity_id
_entity_poly.type
_entity_poly.pdbx_seq_one_letter_code
_entity_poly.pdbx_strand_id
1 'polypeptide(L)'
;MRFVLVAIGARLTFDDSFQLTGFVSEDRFQSEDGVHFQRYPWSTPLRDYRDFGGVRLASHGDATWIEPGGTFVYGRFDLQEVSYDAELPTAGR
;
A
#
# COMPACT_ATOMS: atom_id res chain seq x y z
N MET A 1 -6.49 -10.57 33.16
CA MET A 1 -6.38 -9.91 31.85
C MET A 1 -5.85 -10.95 30.87
N ARG A 2 -6.61 -11.32 29.83
CA ARG A 2 -6.13 -12.24 28.79
C ARG A 2 -5.54 -11.42 27.65
N PHE A 3 -4.29 -11.68 27.29
CA PHE A 3 -3.70 -11.13 26.08
C PHE A 3 -4.03 -12.06 24.91
N VAL A 4 -4.44 -11.48 23.78
CA VAL A 4 -4.52 -12.18 22.50
C VAL A 4 -3.32 -11.73 21.70
N LEU A 5 -2.49 -12.69 21.28
CA LEU A 5 -1.43 -12.43 20.31
C LEU A 5 -2.05 -12.42 18.92
N VAL A 6 -1.79 -11.37 18.16
CA VAL A 6 -2.16 -11.25 16.75
C VAL A 6 -0.87 -11.21 15.95
N ALA A 7 -0.76 -12.10 14.95
CA ALA A 7 0.32 -12.08 13.98
C ALA A 7 -0.19 -11.45 12.69
N ILE A 8 0.62 -10.59 12.09
CA ILE A 8 0.39 -10.03 10.76
C ILE A 8 1.39 -10.63 9.78
N GLY A 9 1.02 -10.72 8.51
CA GLY A 9 1.86 -11.28 7.48
C GLY A 9 1.42 -10.83 6.10
N ALA A 10 2.36 -10.75 5.17
CA ALA A 10 2.10 -10.35 3.80
C ALA A 10 2.95 -11.15 2.83
N ARG A 11 2.45 -11.32 1.60
CA ARG A 11 3.20 -11.82 0.46
C ARG A 11 3.64 -10.63 -0.39
N LEU A 12 4.94 -10.55 -0.63
CA LEU A 12 5.53 -9.57 -1.53
C LEU A 12 5.95 -10.28 -2.81
N THR A 13 5.63 -9.69 -3.95
CA THR A 13 6.01 -10.17 -5.28
C THR A 13 7.01 -9.20 -5.88
N PHE A 14 8.15 -9.74 -6.33
CA PHE A 14 9.16 -8.99 -7.05
C PHE A 14 9.25 -9.52 -8.49
N ASP A 15 9.49 -8.64 -9.44
CA ASP A 15 9.81 -9.05 -10.81
C ASP A 15 11.30 -9.41 -10.97
N ASP A 16 11.70 -9.80 -12.19
CA ASP A 16 13.08 -10.17 -12.52
C ASP A 16 14.09 -9.01 -12.40
N SER A 17 13.59 -7.77 -12.32
CA SER A 17 14.39 -6.57 -12.06
C SER A 17 14.46 -6.21 -10.58
N PHE A 18 13.99 -7.11 -9.70
CA PHE A 18 13.87 -6.92 -8.25
C PHE A 18 12.99 -5.73 -7.85
N GLN A 19 12.05 -5.32 -8.71
CA GLN A 19 11.07 -4.28 -8.39
C GLN A 19 9.89 -4.91 -7.64
N LEU A 20 9.44 -4.28 -6.56
CA LEU A 20 8.26 -4.71 -5.82
C LEU A 20 7.02 -4.41 -6.69
N THR A 21 6.38 -5.43 -7.23
CA THR A 21 5.20 -5.27 -8.11
C THR A 21 3.90 -5.54 -7.38
N GLY A 22 3.96 -6.20 -6.22
CA GLY A 22 2.76 -6.52 -5.47
C GLY A 22 3.03 -6.78 -4.00
N PHE A 23 2.05 -6.41 -3.20
CA PHE A 23 1.90 -6.75 -1.80
C PHE A 23 0.47 -7.27 -1.62
N VAL A 24 0.31 -8.39 -0.91
CA VAL A 24 -1.01 -8.93 -0.54
C VAL A 24 -0.99 -9.34 0.92
N SER A 25 -2.00 -8.93 1.68
CA SER A 25 -2.15 -9.31 3.08
C SER A 25 -3.61 -9.59 3.42
N GLU A 26 -3.84 -10.45 4.40
CA GLU A 26 -5.18 -10.80 4.93
C GLU A 26 -5.42 -10.19 6.32
N ASP A 27 -4.54 -9.28 6.78
CA ASP A 27 -4.51 -8.78 8.15
C ASP A 27 -5.46 -7.62 8.46
N ARG A 28 -6.20 -7.11 7.46
CA ARG A 28 -7.11 -5.97 7.62
C ARG A 28 -8.57 -6.36 7.51
N PHE A 29 -9.40 -5.60 8.23
CA PHE A 29 -10.84 -5.65 8.12
C PHE A 29 -11.32 -4.48 7.25
N GLN A 30 -12.24 -4.79 6.33
CA GLN A 30 -13.01 -3.86 5.52
C GLN A 30 -14.39 -3.71 6.18
N SER A 31 -14.96 -2.50 6.12
CA SER A 31 -16.35 -2.26 6.45
C SER A 31 -16.91 -1.16 5.56
N GLU A 32 -18.02 -1.44 4.89
CA GLU A 32 -18.73 -0.45 4.06
C GLU A 32 -19.58 0.50 4.90
N ASP A 33 -20.10 0.03 6.04
CA ASP A 33 -21.05 0.77 6.89
C ASP A 33 -20.46 1.20 8.24
N GLY A 34 -19.22 0.82 8.53
CA GLY A 34 -18.54 1.09 9.80
C GLY A 34 -19.07 0.26 10.99
N VAL A 35 -20.00 -0.67 10.76
CA VAL A 35 -20.65 -1.50 11.79
C VAL A 35 -20.29 -2.96 11.59
N HIS A 36 -20.36 -3.45 10.36
CA HIS A 36 -20.05 -4.83 10.00
C HIS A 36 -18.66 -4.92 9.37
N PHE A 37 -17.76 -5.66 10.02
CA PHE A 37 -16.37 -5.80 9.61
C PHE A 37 -16.14 -7.19 9.01
N GLN A 38 -15.56 -7.21 7.81
CA GLN A 38 -15.22 -8.43 7.09
C GLN A 38 -13.74 -8.42 6.78
N ARG A 39 -13.09 -9.59 6.92
CA ARG A 39 -11.67 -9.72 6.60
C ARG A 39 -11.54 -10.12 5.14
N TYR A 40 -11.10 -9.19 4.31
CA TYR A 40 -10.78 -9.44 2.91
C TYR A 40 -9.27 -9.30 2.69
N PRO A 41 -8.67 -10.07 1.77
CA PRO A 41 -7.34 -9.77 1.31
C PRO A 41 -7.30 -8.35 0.75
N TRP A 42 -6.25 -7.62 1.09
CA TRP A 42 -5.97 -6.31 0.51
C TRP A 42 -4.62 -6.34 -0.18
N SER A 43 -4.50 -5.53 -1.22
CA SER A 43 -3.29 -5.49 -2.03
C SER A 43 -2.89 -4.07 -2.41
N THR A 44 -1.58 -3.91 -2.63
CA THR A 44 -1.02 -2.71 -3.28
C THR A 44 -0.20 -3.11 -4.50
N PRO A 45 -0.82 -3.25 -5.69
CA PRO A 45 -0.05 -3.41 -6.91
C PRO A 45 0.72 -2.12 -7.20
N LEU A 46 2.00 -2.26 -7.53
CA LEU A 46 2.91 -1.16 -7.81
C LEU A 46 3.42 -1.27 -9.24
N ARG A 47 3.53 -0.13 -9.93
CA ARG A 47 3.97 -0.09 -11.33
C ARG A 47 4.62 1.25 -11.69
N ASP A 48 5.00 1.35 -12.96
CA ASP A 48 5.53 2.57 -13.58
C ASP A 48 6.82 3.07 -12.90
N TYR A 49 7.75 2.15 -12.66
CA TYR A 49 9.03 2.47 -12.01
C TYR A 49 9.88 3.45 -12.84
N ARG A 50 10.18 4.62 -12.26
CA ARG A 50 11.01 5.68 -12.87
C ARG A 50 11.99 6.29 -11.88
N ASP A 51 12.93 7.06 -12.41
CA ASP A 51 13.93 7.77 -11.59
C ASP A 51 13.30 8.98 -10.90
N PHE A 52 13.59 9.12 -9.60
CA PHE A 52 13.32 10.31 -8.82
C PHE A 52 14.63 10.69 -8.13
N GLY A 53 15.47 11.49 -8.80
CA GLY A 53 16.71 11.99 -8.21
C GLY A 53 17.78 10.91 -7.99
N GLY A 54 17.92 9.97 -8.92
CA GLY A 54 18.91 8.88 -8.85
C GLY A 54 18.42 7.62 -8.13
N VAL A 55 17.20 7.63 -7.58
CA VAL A 55 16.55 6.46 -6.98
C VAL A 55 15.38 6.02 -7.86
N ARG A 56 15.34 4.74 -8.21
CA ARG A 56 14.26 4.17 -9.01
C ARG A 56 13.12 3.67 -8.12
N LEU A 57 11.95 4.30 -8.23
CA LEU A 57 10.77 4.02 -7.39
C LEU A 57 9.53 3.78 -8.26
N ALA A 58 8.56 3.01 -7.75
CA ALA A 58 7.24 2.90 -8.37
C ALA A 58 6.58 4.28 -8.39
N SER A 59 6.15 4.76 -9.56
CA SER A 59 5.41 6.03 -9.63
C SER A 59 3.92 5.88 -9.49
N HIS A 60 3.40 4.65 -9.48
CA HIS A 60 1.98 4.39 -9.31
C HIS A 60 1.71 3.23 -8.34
N GLY A 61 0.69 3.38 -7.52
CA GLY A 61 0.19 2.32 -6.66
C GLY A 61 -1.32 2.42 -6.45
N ASP A 62 -1.97 1.27 -6.36
CA ASP A 62 -3.39 1.19 -5.99
C ASP A 62 -3.53 0.65 -4.57
N ALA A 63 -4.61 1.01 -3.88
CA ALA A 63 -5.04 0.39 -2.63
C ALA A 63 -6.35 -0.33 -2.89
N THR A 64 -6.33 -1.65 -2.68
CA THR A 64 -7.31 -2.54 -3.28
C THR A 64 -7.80 -3.59 -2.29
N TRP A 65 -9.10 -3.84 -2.27
CA TRP A 65 -9.72 -5.02 -1.65
C TRP A 65 -9.97 -6.10 -2.71
N ILE A 66 -9.72 -7.35 -2.34
CA ILE A 66 -10.03 -8.52 -3.17
C ILE A 66 -11.26 -9.20 -2.56
N GLU A 67 -12.43 -8.82 -3.04
CA GLU A 67 -13.71 -9.28 -2.50
C GLU A 67 -14.25 -10.44 -3.36
N PRO A 68 -15.18 -11.29 -2.84
CA PRO A 68 -15.75 -12.38 -3.62
C PRO A 68 -16.42 -11.94 -4.92
N GLY A 69 -16.99 -10.73 -4.93
CA GLY A 69 -17.63 -10.12 -6.11
C GLY A 69 -16.68 -9.47 -7.10
N GLY A 70 -15.39 -9.36 -6.76
CA GLY A 70 -14.37 -8.75 -7.59
C GLY A 70 -13.42 -7.84 -6.81
N THR A 71 -12.56 -7.18 -7.57
CA THR A 71 -11.54 -6.29 -7.02
C THR A 71 -12.09 -4.88 -6.86
N PHE A 72 -12.05 -4.32 -5.65
CA PHE A 72 -12.47 -2.95 -5.36
C PHE A 72 -11.25 -2.06 -5.06
N VAL A 73 -10.96 -1.12 -5.96
CA VAL A 73 -9.88 -0.14 -5.82
C VAL A 73 -10.41 1.10 -5.10
N TYR A 74 -10.03 1.26 -3.84
CA TYR A 74 -10.49 2.38 -3.00
C TYR A 74 -9.52 3.55 -2.98
N GLY A 75 -8.29 3.37 -3.47
CA GLY A 75 -7.31 4.44 -3.60
C GLY A 75 -6.41 4.22 -4.81
N ARG A 76 -6.05 5.32 -5.47
CA ARG A 76 -5.03 5.35 -6.52
C ARG A 76 -4.05 6.48 -6.21
N PHE A 77 -2.78 6.20 -6.37
CA PHE A 77 -1.70 7.09 -5.97
C PHE A 77 -0.73 7.26 -7.13
N ASP A 78 -0.43 8.52 -7.45
CA ASP A 78 0.59 8.90 -8.42
C ASP A 78 1.69 9.68 -7.69
N LEU A 79 2.92 9.16 -7.71
CA LEU A 79 4.08 9.82 -7.13
C LEU A 79 4.58 10.91 -8.08
N GLN A 80 4.34 12.16 -7.69
CA GLN A 80 4.68 13.33 -8.52
C GLN A 80 6.15 13.73 -8.35
N GLU A 81 6.60 13.88 -7.10
CA GLU A 81 7.92 14.38 -6.77
C GLU A 81 8.44 13.71 -5.49
N VAL A 82 9.76 13.54 -5.42
CA VAL A 82 10.46 13.14 -4.20
C VAL A 82 11.60 14.11 -3.99
N SER A 83 11.61 14.77 -2.83
CA SER A 83 12.72 15.59 -2.38
C SER A 83 13.49 14.82 -1.30
N TYR A 84 14.78 14.62 -1.51
CA TYR A 84 15.67 13.99 -0.53
C TYR A 84 16.34 15.06 0.33
N ASP A 85 16.60 14.72 1.59
CA ASP A 85 17.24 15.62 2.56
C ASP A 85 16.57 17.00 2.64
N ALA A 86 15.26 17.05 2.36
CA ALA A 86 14.51 18.29 2.36
C ALA A 86 14.43 18.86 3.78
N GLU A 87 14.73 20.14 3.92
CA GLU A 87 14.43 20.86 5.16
C GLU A 87 12.91 20.79 5.38
N LEU A 88 12.50 20.31 6.55
CA LEU A 88 11.09 20.32 6.91
C LEU A 88 10.56 21.75 6.84
N PRO A 89 9.31 21.97 6.39
CA PRO A 89 8.72 23.30 6.40
C PRO A 89 8.89 23.90 7.79
N THR A 90 9.61 25.02 7.89
CA THR A 90 9.64 25.78 9.13
C THR A 90 8.22 26.28 9.33
N ALA A 91 7.56 25.81 10.40
CA ALA A 91 6.27 26.34 10.79
C ALA A 91 6.45 27.86 10.93
N GLY A 92 5.78 28.62 10.06
CA GLY A 92 5.79 30.07 10.13
C GLY A 92 5.48 30.49 11.57
N ARG A 93 6.38 31.27 12.16
CA ARG A 93 6.13 31.97 13.42
C ARG A 93 5.08 33.04 13.24
#